data_AF-A0A917FW94-F1
#
_entry.id   AF-A0A917FW94-F1
#
_cell.length_a   1.000
_cell.length_b   1.000
_cell.length_c   1.000
_cell.angle_alpha   90.00
_cell.angle_beta   90.00
_cell.angle_gamma   90.00
#
_symmetry.space_group_name_H-M   'P 1'
#
loop_
_entity.id
_entity.type
_entity.pdbx_description
1 polymer ?
#
loop_
_entity_poly.entity_id
_entity_poly.type
_entity_poly.pdbx_seq_one_letter_code
_entity_poly.pdbx_strand_id
1 'polypeptide(L)' 'MMVMFFAQRVILGKTKYNEVPFTLKSDVKDILVDSGLEYLTEEDK' A
#
# COMPACT_ATOMS: atom_id res chain seq x y z
N MET A 1 0.01 -14.09 2.49
CA MET A 1 -0.36 -14.06 1.05
C MET A 1 -1.23 -12.87 0.63
N MET A 2 -2.07 -12.27 1.50
CA MET A 2 -2.93 -11.13 1.10
C MET A 2 -2.24 -9.75 1.11
N VAL A 3 -1.18 -9.56 1.90
CA VAL A 3 -0.43 -8.29 1.95
C VAL A 3 0.14 -7.93 0.58
N MET A 4 0.85 -8.86 -0.07
CA MET A 4 1.47 -8.63 -1.38
C MET A 4 0.43 -8.32 -2.47
N PHE A 5 -0.77 -8.91 -2.40
CA PHE A 5 -1.86 -8.60 -3.30
C PHE A 5 -2.30 -7.14 -3.19
N PHE A 6 -2.47 -6.62 -1.96
CA PHE A 6 -2.81 -5.22 -1.75
C PHE A 6 -1.67 -4.27 -2.09
N ALA A 7 -0.44 -4.59 -1.70
CA ALA A 7 0.74 -3.80 -2.05
C ALA A 7 0.83 -3.63 -3.57
N GLN A 8 0.71 -4.72 -4.34
CA GLN A 8 0.75 -4.64 -5.80
C GLN A 8 -0.42 -3.83 -6.38
N ARG A 9 -1.62 -3.89 -5.79
CA ARG A 9 -2.75 -3.07 -6.23
C ARG A 9 -2.55 -1.58 -5.98
N VAL A 10 -1.94 -1.23 -4.84
CA VAL A 10 -1.56 0.15 -4.53
C VAL A 10 -0.50 0.64 -5.51
N ILE A 11 0.52 -0.16 -5.78
CA ILE A 11 1.59 0.14 -6.76
C ILE A 11 1.02 0.35 -8.18
N LEU A 12 0.05 -0.48 -8.58
CA LEU A 12 -0.61 -0.37 -9.89
C LEU A 12 -1.71 0.70 -9.94
N GLY A 13 -1.93 1.48 -8.86
CA GLY A 13 -2.95 2.51 -8.79
C GLY A 13 -4.40 1.99 -8.86
N LYS A 14 -4.61 0.68 -8.65
CA LYS A 14 -5.94 0.05 -8.70
C LYS A 14 -6.71 0.15 -7.39
N THR A 15 -6.05 0.56 -6.31
CA THR A 15 -6.61 0.67 -4.96
C THR A 15 -5.80 1.73 -4.23
N LYS A 16 -6.46 2.67 -3.55
CA LYS A 16 -5.75 3.65 -2.72
C LYS A 16 -5.23 2.96 -1.47
N TYR A 17 -4.10 3.42 -0.94
CA TYR A 17 -3.57 2.90 0.32
C TYR A 17 -4.61 3.02 1.47
N ASN A 18 -5.52 4.00 1.42
CA ASN A 18 -6.58 4.16 2.40
C ASN A 18 -7.69 3.08 2.35
N GLU A 19 -7.84 2.40 1.21
CA GLU A 19 -8.79 1.29 1.02
C GLU A 19 -8.20 -0.07 1.46
N VAL A 20 -6.92 -0.09 1.87
CA VAL A 20 -6.29 -1.29 2.42
C VAL A 20 -6.88 -1.58 3.81
N PRO A 21 -7.29 -2.83 4.09
CA PRO A 21 -7.78 -3.24 5.41
C PRO A 21 -6.79 -2.86 6.52
N PHE A 22 -7.29 -2.34 7.63
CA PHE A 22 -6.46 -1.86 8.75
C PHE A 22 -5.43 -2.90 9.23
N THR A 23 -5.82 -4.18 9.26
CA THR A 23 -4.97 -5.30 9.65
C THR A 23 -3.78 -5.54 8.72
N LEU A 24 -3.88 -5.15 7.44
CA LEU A 24 -2.83 -5.31 6.42
C LEU A 24 -2.11 -4.00 6.11
N LYS A 25 -2.63 -2.87 6.62
CA LYS A 25 -2.17 -1.53 6.25
C LYS A 25 -0.72 -1.28 6.65
N SER A 26 -0.33 -1.73 7.85
CA SER A 26 1.07 -1.65 8.32
C SER A 26 2.00 -2.47 7.42
N ASP A 27 1.69 -3.74 7.17
CA ASP A 27 2.53 -4.61 6.34
C ASP A 27 2.62 -4.11 4.89
N VAL A 28 1.53 -3.56 4.33
CA VAL A 28 1.54 -2.95 3.00
C VAL A 28 2.40 -1.70 2.96
N LYS A 29 2.38 -0.88 4.02
CA LYS A 29 3.25 0.29 4.15
C LYS A 29 4.72 -0.11 4.13
N ASP A 30 5.09 -1.11 4.91
CA ASP A 30 6.48 -1.56 5.00
C ASP A 30 6.99 -2.02 3.63
N ILE A 31 6.17 -2.75 2.86
CA ILE A 31 6.52 -3.14 1.48
C ILE A 31 6.67 -1.93 0.56
N LEU A 32 5.77 -0.94 0.67
CA LEU A 32 5.84 0.27 -0.14
C LEU A 32 7.09 1.09 0.19
N VAL A 33 7.45 1.21 1.47
CA VAL A 33 8.68 1.89 1.93
C VAL A 33 9.93 1.15 1.44
N ASP A 34 9.99 -0.18 1.58
CA ASP A 34 11.10 -1.00 1.09
C ASP A 34 11.25 -0.93 -0.44
N SER A 35 10.14 -0.71 -1.15
CA SER A 35 10.11 -0.51 -2.60
C SER A 35 10.40 0.93 -3.04
N GLY A 36 10.60 1.88 -2.12
CA GLY A 36 10.80 3.31 -2.42
C GLY A 36 9.54 4.03 -2.91
N LEU A 37 8.36 3.48 -2.62
CA LEU A 37 7.04 3.97 -3.03
C LEU A 37 6.23 4.52 -1.85
N GLU A 38 6.92 5.04 -0.82
CA GLU A 38 6.31 5.60 0.39
C GLU A 38 5.34 6.75 0.10
N TYR A 39 5.55 7.49 -0.99
CA TYR A 39 4.65 8.54 -1.46
C TYR A 39 3.24 8.02 -1.81
N LEU A 40 3.07 6.74 -2.15
CA LEU A 40 1.74 6.14 -2.39
C LEU A 40 0.94 5.94 -1.09
N THR A 41 1.60 6.09 0.07
CA THR A 41 0.95 6.04 1.39
C THR A 41 0.47 7.40 1.86
N GLU A 42 1.02 8.47 1.26
CA GLU A 42 0.54 9.82 1.44
C GLU A 42 -0.66 10.00 0.51
N GLU A 43 -1.85 10.15 1.08
CA GLU A 43 -2.98 10.60 0.28
C GLU A 43 -2.66 12.01 -0.21
N ASP A 44 -2.45 12.15 -1.53
CA ASP A 44 -2.49 13.44 -2.22
C ASP A 44 -3.65 14.25 -1.63
N LYS A 45 -3.30 15.36 -0.98
CA LYS A 45 -4.23 16.34 -0.42
C LYS A 45 -5.25 16.80 -1.45
#